data_AF-A0A7C6DSY7-F1
#
_entry.id   AF-A0A7C6DSY7-F1
#
_cell.length_a   1.000
_cell.length_b   1.000
_cell.length_c   1.000
_cell.angle_alpha   90.00
_cell.angle_beta   90.00
_cell.angle_gamma   90.00
#
_symmetry.space_group_name_H-M   'P 1'
#
loop_
_entity.id
_entity.type
_entity.pdbx_description
1 polymer ?
#
loop_
_entity_poly.entity_id
_entity_poly.type
_entity_poly.pdbx_seq_one_letter_code
_entity_poly.pdbx_strand_id
1 'polypeptide(L)'
;MEIDLSNENEEERPSLKESLKEILVVIKICMSSFWFWLPTLFAIFLYVELYLLFVNPLLFLIGPILLILYALLWEEKRIKAQYGLKEVKVKRSSDPLFALPKKEKASEVDQLVEEYKKLINREKGKGKSKTE
;
A
#
# COMPACT_ATOMS: atom_id res chain seq x y z
N MET A 1 -2.76 -58.41 18.57
CA MET A 1 -2.19 -57.05 18.54
C MET A 1 -3.14 -56.25 17.67
N GLU A 2 -4.18 -55.73 18.31
CA GLU A 2 -5.24 -54.93 17.68
C GLU A 2 -4.62 -53.60 17.28
N ILE A 3 -4.69 -53.27 16.00
CA ILE A 3 -4.37 -51.95 15.48
C ILE A 3 -5.72 -51.31 15.22
N ASP A 4 -6.09 -50.37 16.08
CA ASP A 4 -7.26 -49.51 15.99
C ASP A 4 -7.43 -48.97 14.57
N LEU A 5 -8.48 -49.45 13.90
CA LEU A 5 -8.88 -49.04 12.55
C LEU A 5 -10.20 -48.26 12.63
N SER A 6 -10.26 -47.36 13.60
CA SER A 6 -11.50 -46.68 14.01
C SER A 6 -11.41 -45.16 14.01
N ASN A 7 -10.34 -44.56 13.49
CA ASN A 7 -10.10 -43.12 13.63
C ASN A 7 -9.87 -42.37 12.31
N GLU A 8 -10.54 -42.79 11.24
CA GLU A 8 -10.70 -41.99 10.04
C GLU A 8 -12.18 -41.99 9.67
N ASN A 9 -12.74 -40.80 9.44
CA ASN A 9 -14.14 -40.51 9.06
C ASN A 9 -15.11 -40.18 10.22
N GLU A 10 -14.75 -39.24 11.09
CA GLU A 10 -15.77 -38.26 11.52
C GLU A 10 -15.84 -37.17 10.45
N GLU A 11 -16.66 -37.42 9.42
CA GLU A 11 -17.21 -36.35 8.59
C GLU A 11 -18.09 -35.46 9.50
N GLU A 12 -17.48 -34.49 10.17
CA GLU A 12 -18.21 -33.36 10.73
C GLU A 12 -18.91 -32.66 9.56
N ARG A 13 -20.23 -32.84 9.44
CA ARG A 13 -21.04 -32.02 8.54
C ARG A 13 -20.79 -30.58 8.96
N PRO A 14 -20.15 -29.74 8.14
CA PRO A 14 -19.92 -28.37 8.54
C PRO A 14 -21.28 -27.77 8.80
N SER A 15 -21.45 -27.28 10.02
CA SER A 15 -22.66 -26.54 10.40
C SER A 15 -22.87 -25.48 9.33
N LEU A 16 -24.09 -25.33 8.78
CA LEU A 16 -24.38 -24.30 7.77
C LEU A 16 -23.91 -22.91 8.24
N LYS A 17 -23.87 -22.70 9.57
CA LYS A 17 -23.35 -21.49 10.20
C LYS A 17 -21.83 -21.32 10.04
N GLU A 18 -21.07 -22.42 10.11
CA GLU A 18 -19.61 -22.41 9.89
C GLU A 18 -19.28 -22.20 8.42
N SER A 19 -19.97 -22.88 7.51
CA SER A 19 -19.81 -22.65 6.06
C SER A 19 -20.16 -21.21 5.67
N LEU A 20 -21.25 -20.64 6.22
CA LEU A 20 -21.60 -19.23 5.99
C LEU A 20 -20.57 -18.26 6.57
N LYS A 21 -20.01 -18.58 7.74
CA LYS A 21 -18.97 -17.76 8.37
C LYS A 21 -17.70 -17.75 7.53
N GLU A 22 -17.32 -18.89 6.97
CA GLU A 22 -16.16 -19.02 6.08
C GLU A 22 -16.38 -18.24 4.77
N ILE A 23 -17.55 -18.38 4.15
CA ILE A 23 -17.93 -17.62 2.95
C ILE A 23 -17.90 -16.10 3.23
N LEU A 24 -18.41 -15.65 4.39
CA LEU A 24 -18.39 -14.24 4.77
C LEU A 24 -16.97 -13.71 4.96
N VAL A 25 -16.05 -14.51 5.50
CA VAL A 25 -14.64 -14.12 5.64
C VAL A 25 -13.99 -13.97 4.26
N VAL A 26 -14.25 -14.91 3.34
CA VAL A 26 -13.75 -14.83 1.96
C VAL A 26 -14.32 -13.60 1.25
N ILE A 27 -15.63 -13.36 1.33
CA ILE A 27 -16.27 -12.17 0.76
C ILE A 27 -15.68 -10.90 1.35
N LYS A 28 -15.42 -10.85 2.66
CA LYS A 28 -14.82 -9.69 3.31
C LYS A 28 -13.40 -9.42 2.79
N ILE A 29 -12.60 -10.46 2.55
CA ILE A 29 -11.25 -10.35 1.98
C ILE A 29 -11.31 -9.92 0.52
N CYS A 30 -12.28 -10.42 -0.25
CA CYS A 30 -12.51 -9.98 -1.62
C CYS A 30 -12.96 -8.50 -1.66
N MET A 31 -13.85 -8.09 -0.75
CA MET A 31 -14.29 -6.69 -0.64
C MET A 31 -13.18 -5.76 -0.14
N SER A 32 -12.19 -6.22 0.61
CA SER A 32 -11.05 -5.37 1.02
C SER A 32 -9.96 -5.27 -0.04
N SER A 33 -10.01 -6.13 -1.06
CA SER A 33 -9.06 -6.10 -2.17
C SER A 33 -9.34 -4.89 -3.06
N PHE A 34 -8.40 -3.95 -3.11
CA PHE A 34 -8.51 -2.74 -3.94
C PHE A 34 -8.85 -3.04 -5.41
N TRP A 35 -8.34 -4.15 -5.92
CA TRP A 35 -8.54 -4.58 -7.30
C TRP A 35 -9.97 -5.04 -7.62
N PHE A 36 -10.72 -5.50 -6.62
CA PHE A 36 -12.13 -5.85 -6.78
C PHE A 36 -13.01 -4.60 -6.97
N TRP A 37 -12.65 -3.49 -6.31
CA TRP A 37 -13.38 -2.23 -6.41
C TRP A 37 -13.08 -1.45 -7.68
N LEU A 38 -11.93 -1.66 -8.30
CA LEU A 38 -11.52 -0.93 -9.51
C LEU A 38 -12.55 -1.02 -10.66
N PRO A 39 -13.04 -2.21 -11.07
CA PRO A 39 -14.09 -2.30 -12.09
C PRO A 39 -15.41 -1.66 -11.66
N THR A 40 -15.81 -1.82 -10.39
CA THR A 40 -17.03 -1.22 -9.84
C THR A 40 -16.96 0.31 -9.84
N LEU A 41 -15.84 0.88 -9.37
CA LEU A 41 -15.60 2.31 -9.37
C LEU A 41 -15.55 2.87 -10.79
N PHE A 42 -14.96 2.13 -11.73
CA PHE A 42 -14.94 2.50 -13.14
C PHE A 42 -16.34 2.51 -13.76
N ALA A 43 -17.17 1.50 -13.46
CA ALA A 43 -18.56 1.48 -13.92
C ALA A 43 -19.39 2.65 -13.36
N ILE A 44 -19.21 2.98 -12.07
CA ILE A 44 -19.85 4.14 -11.44
C ILE A 44 -19.37 5.44 -12.12
N PHE A 45 -18.07 5.57 -12.36
CA PHE A 45 -17.50 6.73 -13.04
C PHE A 45 -18.11 6.93 -14.43
N LEU A 46 -18.16 5.87 -15.25
CA LEU A 46 -18.79 5.92 -16.57
C LEU A 46 -20.28 6.26 -16.49
N TYR A 47 -21.01 5.71 -15.52
CA TYR A 47 -22.43 6.02 -15.33
C TYR A 47 -22.64 7.50 -15.00
N VAL A 48 -21.81 8.05 -14.12
CA VAL A 48 -21.83 9.48 -13.77
C VAL A 48 -21.47 10.34 -14.98
N GLU A 49 -20.47 9.95 -15.77
CA GLU A 49 -20.09 10.65 -17.00
C GLU A 49 -21.24 10.66 -18.02
N LEU A 50 -21.89 9.51 -18.22
CA LEU A 50 -23.04 9.40 -19.12
C LEU A 50 -24.21 10.26 -18.64
N TYR A 51 -24.50 10.23 -17.34
CA TYR A 51 -25.54 11.07 -16.74
C TYR A 51 -25.24 12.57 -16.90
N LEU A 52 -23.98 12.97 -16.67
CA LEU A 52 -23.53 14.35 -16.87
C LEU A 52 -23.65 14.79 -18.33
N LEU A 53 -23.34 13.90 -19.29
CA LEU A 53 -23.49 14.18 -20.72
C LEU A 53 -24.94 14.56 -21.07
N PHE A 54 -25.91 13.85 -20.51
CA PHE A 54 -27.34 14.11 -20.74
C PHE A 54 -27.84 15.39 -20.07
N VAL A 55 -27.32 15.72 -18.87
CA VAL A 55 -27.81 16.87 -18.10
C VAL A 55 -27.11 18.17 -18.49
N ASN A 56 -25.79 18.14 -18.69
CA ASN A 56 -25.01 19.34 -18.98
C ASN A 56 -23.70 19.01 -19.72
N PRO A 57 -23.66 19.14 -21.06
CA PRO A 57 -22.52 18.70 -21.87
C PRO A 57 -21.23 19.48 -21.57
N LEU A 58 -21.32 20.68 -20.99
CA LEU A 58 -20.12 21.42 -20.54
C LEU A 58 -19.44 20.75 -19.36
N LEU A 59 -20.22 20.19 -18.42
CA LEU A 59 -19.67 19.55 -17.22
C LEU A 59 -18.93 18.25 -17.55
N PHE A 60 -19.40 17.54 -18.59
CA PHE A 60 -18.72 16.36 -19.15
C PHE A 60 -17.31 16.70 -19.63
N LEU A 61 -17.11 17.87 -20.24
CA LEU A 61 -15.78 18.29 -20.72
C LEU A 61 -14.86 18.72 -19.56
N ILE A 62 -15.42 19.33 -18.52
CA ILE A 62 -14.67 19.88 -17.38
C ILE A 62 -14.26 18.79 -16.37
N GLY A 63 -15.10 17.77 -16.19
CA GLY A 63 -14.84 16.63 -15.30
C GLY A 63 -13.45 15.98 -15.48
N PRO A 64 -13.09 15.49 -16.68
CA PRO A 64 -11.79 14.88 -16.92
C PRO A 64 -10.64 15.89 -16.78
N ILE A 65 -10.86 17.16 -17.14
CA ILE A 65 -9.85 18.22 -16.98
C ILE A 65 -9.52 18.43 -15.49
N LEU A 66 -10.54 18.52 -14.63
CA LEU A 66 -10.33 18.64 -13.19
C LEU A 66 -9.65 17.40 -12.59
N LEU A 67 -10.00 16.21 -13.09
CA LEU A 67 -9.38 14.96 -12.64
C LEU A 67 -7.90 14.89 -13.02
N ILE A 68 -7.55 15.32 -14.24
CA ILE A 68 -6.16 15.43 -14.70
C ILE A 68 -5.39 16.45 -13.84
N LEU A 69 -5.95 17.63 -13.59
CA LEU A 69 -5.31 18.63 -12.73
C LEU A 69 -5.09 18.10 -11.31
N TYR A 70 -6.07 17.39 -10.75
CA TYR A 70 -5.95 16.77 -9.44
C TYR A 70 -4.85 15.69 -9.42
N ALA A 71 -4.81 14.84 -10.43
CA ALA A 71 -3.78 13.81 -10.59
C ALA A 71 -2.38 14.43 -10.72
N LEU A 72 -2.24 15.49 -11.50
CA LEU A 72 -0.97 16.21 -11.68
C LEU A 72 -0.48 16.81 -10.34
N LEU A 73 -1.38 17.45 -9.58
CA LEU A 73 -1.05 17.98 -8.26
C LEU A 73 -0.68 16.87 -7.26
N TRP A 74 -1.26 15.69 -7.39
CA TRP A 74 -0.93 14.53 -6.56
C TRP A 74 0.44 13.94 -6.92
N GLU A 75 0.73 13.80 -8.22
CA GLU A 75 2.04 13.38 -8.70
C GLU A 75 3.11 14.38 -8.29
N GLU A 76 2.87 15.69 -8.42
CA GLU A 76 3.79 16.70 -7.94
C GLU A 76 4.11 16.54 -6.45
N LYS A 77 3.12 16.20 -5.61
CA LYS A 77 3.34 15.93 -4.18
C LYS A 77 4.22 14.69 -3.98
N ARG A 78 3.99 13.62 -4.74
CA ARG A 78 4.82 12.41 -4.68
C ARG A 78 6.24 12.66 -5.16
N ILE A 79 6.41 13.37 -6.27
CA ILE A 79 7.72 13.72 -6.84
C ILE A 79 8.47 14.63 -5.87
N LYS A 80 7.82 15.65 -5.30
CA LYS A 80 8.44 16.52 -4.27
C LYS A 80 8.85 15.74 -3.01
N ALA A 81 8.08 14.72 -2.61
CA ALA A 81 8.43 13.84 -1.49
C ALA A 81 9.56 12.86 -1.81
N GLN A 82 9.61 12.31 -3.03
CA GLN A 82 10.64 11.38 -3.47
C GLN A 82 11.99 12.05 -3.71
N TYR A 83 11.99 13.26 -4.28
CA TYR A 83 13.21 13.96 -4.69
C TYR A 83 13.62 15.09 -3.72
N GLY A 84 12.87 15.33 -2.64
CA GLY A 84 13.22 16.34 -1.62
C GLY A 84 13.29 17.78 -2.14
N LEU A 85 12.69 18.06 -3.32
CA LEU A 85 12.88 19.31 -4.08
C LEU A 85 12.25 20.56 -3.45
N LYS A 86 11.54 20.41 -2.33
CA LYS A 86 11.09 21.52 -1.46
C LYS A 86 10.99 21.01 -0.04
N GLU A 87 11.01 21.93 0.92
CA GLU A 87 10.93 21.70 2.37
C GLU A 87 9.64 20.99 2.82
N VAL A 88 9.40 19.78 2.34
CA VAL A 88 8.23 18.99 2.72
C VAL A 88 8.51 18.44 4.11
N LYS A 89 7.68 18.83 5.07
CA LYS A 89 7.71 18.22 6.39
C LYS A 89 7.27 16.77 6.23
N VAL A 90 8.21 15.85 6.34
CA VAL A 90 7.97 14.41 6.21
C VAL A 90 7.82 13.81 7.61
N LYS A 91 6.94 12.82 7.74
CA LYS A 91 6.95 11.90 8.87
C LYS A 91 7.74 10.67 8.45
N ARG A 92 8.82 10.34 9.15
CA ARG A 92 9.49 9.07 8.92
C ARG A 92 8.59 7.93 9.36
N SER A 93 8.71 6.80 8.69
CA SER A 93 8.05 5.56 9.11
C SER A 93 8.48 5.11 10.51
N SER A 94 9.63 5.58 10.98
CA SER A 94 10.16 5.34 12.33
C SER A 94 9.65 6.32 13.38
N ASP A 95 8.87 7.33 13.00
CA ASP A 95 8.40 8.34 13.94
C ASP A 95 7.19 7.83 14.75
N PRO A 96 7.07 8.17 16.05
CA PRO A 96 5.91 7.80 16.85
C PRO A 96 4.62 8.42 16.30
N LEU A 97 3.46 7.79 16.59
CA LEU A 97 2.15 8.16 16.03
C LEU A 97 1.81 9.67 16.14
N PHE A 98 2.30 10.34 17.17
CA PHE A 98 2.07 11.76 17.45
C PHE A 98 3.26 12.69 17.12
N ALA A 99 4.29 12.19 16.44
CA ALA A 99 5.41 13.04 16.04
C ALA A 99 4.94 14.16 15.09
N LEU A 100 5.46 15.36 15.34
CA LEU A 100 5.31 16.48 14.42
C LEU A 100 6.24 16.25 13.22
N PRO A 101 5.76 16.48 11.99
CA PRO A 101 6.55 16.24 10.80
C PRO A 101 7.74 17.21 10.77
N LYS A 102 8.95 16.67 10.65
CA LYS A 102 10.20 17.44 10.68
C LYS A 102 10.69 17.71 9.26
N LYS A 103 11.42 18.82 9.09
CA LYS A 103 12.14 19.11 7.85
C LYS A 103 13.42 18.29 7.88
N GLU A 104 13.54 17.32 6.99
CA GLU A 104 14.81 16.60 6.81
C GLU A 104 15.66 17.35 5.79
N LYS A 105 16.89 17.68 6.19
CA LYS A 105 17.89 18.19 5.25
C LYS A 105 18.48 16.99 4.52
N ALA A 106 18.45 17.02 3.19
CA ALA A 106 19.03 15.96 2.34
C ALA A 106 20.48 15.61 2.73
N SER A 107 21.25 16.62 3.18
CA SER A 107 22.63 16.47 3.68
C SER A 107 22.76 15.46 4.83
N GLU A 108 21.77 15.35 5.72
CA GLU A 108 21.82 14.42 6.86
C GLU A 108 21.64 12.96 6.40
N VAL A 109 20.82 12.73 5.38
CA VAL A 109 20.60 11.40 4.80
C VAL A 109 21.87 10.93 4.08
N ASP A 110 22.50 11.81 3.30
CA ASP A 110 23.75 11.50 2.60
C ASP A 110 24.88 11.18 3.59
N GLN A 111 24.98 11.92 4.70
CA GLN A 111 25.94 11.65 5.77
C GLN A 111 25.70 10.29 6.44
N LEU A 112 24.44 9.95 6.74
CA LEU A 112 24.05 8.66 7.30
C LEU A 112 24.39 7.49 6.36
N VAL A 113 24.13 7.65 5.06
CA VAL A 113 24.48 6.64 4.04
C VAL A 113 26.00 6.48 3.96
N GLU A 114 26.75 7.57 4.02
CA GLU A 114 28.20 7.54 3.96
C GLU A 114 28.84 6.92 5.22
N GLU A 115 28.30 7.21 6.41
CA GLU A 115 28.68 6.53 7.66
C GLU A 115 28.39 5.03 7.59
N TYR A 116 27.21 4.65 7.09
CA TYR A 116 26.85 3.25 6.94
C TYR A 116 27.79 2.51 5.98
N LYS A 117 28.15 3.15 4.87
CA LYS A 117 29.12 2.62 3.90
C LYS A 117 30.52 2.46 4.52
N LYS A 118 30.95 3.39 5.37
CA LYS A 118 32.20 3.31 6.15
C LYS A 118 32.16 2.14 7.15
N LEU A 119 31.03 1.91 7.82
CA LEU A 119 30.86 0.78 8.75
C LEU A 119 30.93 -0.57 8.03
N ILE A 120 30.22 -0.74 6.91
CA ILE A 120 30.28 -1.96 6.09
C ILE A 120 31.72 -2.25 5.63
N ASN A 121 32.45 -1.22 5.20
CA ASN A 121 33.84 -1.39 4.74
C ASN A 121 34.80 -1.73 5.89
N ARG A 122 34.57 -1.19 7.11
CA ARG A 122 35.34 -1.57 8.31
C ARG A 122 35.09 -3.03 8.71
N GLU A 123 33.86 -3.51 8.63
CA GLU A 123 33.55 -4.92 8.95
C GLU A 123 34.14 -5.88 7.93
N LYS A 124 34.10 -5.54 6.63
CA LYS A 124 34.76 -6.32 5.57
C LYS A 124 36.29 -6.40 5.77
N GLY A 125 36.91 -5.35 6.32
CA GLY A 125 38.33 -5.36 6.67
C GLY A 125 38.67 -6.25 7.87
N LYS A 126 37.82 -6.28 8.90
CA LYS A 126 38.00 -7.13 10.09
C LYS A 126 37.75 -8.62 9.83
N GLY A 127 36.91 -8.96 8.84
CA GLY A 127 36.69 -10.34 8.42
C GLY A 127 37.91 -10.98 7.76
N LYS A 128 38.80 -10.20 7.13
CA LYS A 128 40.02 -10.71 6.48
C LYS A 128 41.20 -10.92 7.43
N SER A 129 41.17 -10.36 8.66
CA SER A 129 42.27 -10.48 9.63
C SER A 129 42.07 -11.57 10.68
N LYS A 130 41.03 -12.41 10.56
CA LYS A 130 40.73 -13.52 11.48
C LYS A 130 40.95 -14.90 10.84
N THR A 131 41.56 -14.95 9.65
CA THR A 131 41.79 -16.19 8.89
C THR A 131 43.26 -16.35 8.49
N GLU A 132 44.17 -15.81 9.30
CA GLU A 132 45.61 -16.12 9.28
C GLU A 132 46.04 -16.65 10.64
#